data_AF-A0A9W8R9D7-F1
#
_entry.id   AF-A0A9W8R9D7-F1
#
_cell.length_a   1.000
_cell.length_b   1.000
_cell.length_c   1.000
_cell.angle_alpha   90.00
_cell.angle_beta   90.00
_cell.angle_gamma   90.00
#
_symmetry.space_group_name_H-M   'P 1'
#
loop_
_entity.id
_entity.type
_entity.pdbx_description
1 polymer ?
#
loop_
_entity_poly.entity_id
_entity_poly.type
_entity_poly.pdbx_seq_one_letter_code
_entity_poly.pdbx_strand_id
1 'polypeptide(L)'
;MVQTKDVQTLARAIKLAAQNNKSKLIREWFYVPLGLTITLAVCFGVDSIFHRFNISFPASVTCMMLLFFALIACESLLGSHRTRKVVSFIDVSAGWSLRWMGVFFTPSFVLLPLSPAVGVIEVFKIIAIFVIGFFIMMALAAWITRSVQFSLGISKRSESQRAEELGRRTPDIPISENTTPGISRRTSFSQAPSQIPLVPVSGSDSAPSSTPPSRPQSPPQLRLQDHHYANGHAPENAVEALNPPSYPTQVPLPPPKAEIWAAQISGNLDLSTFIGLFLFVGVPLYYSTGYAMPIHMAVNILAWFAAMAIPANWKQYLHPVLVSSLATVLVIWALAEIRGDSLSTALHAYRTGAKYIELWRNTTQERHVLPGAGDFFGTLLDASIVALALPMFQYRRELRTHFVSIVIPNVAISVGSLLAYPPLCYACGISAARSLAFASRSLTLALAVPATVNLGGDTNTVAALAIISGILGVVLGARILRWLRVPEDDYVTRGVTQGINSSAIGTAVLLRTDPRAAALSSLSMSLFGTITVLFTSIPPAATFVRTLVGL
;
A
#
# COMPACT_ATOMS: atom_id res chain seq x y z
N MET A 1 -39.37 29.81 12.34
CA MET A 1 -38.12 30.57 12.10
C MET A 1 -36.83 29.77 12.37
N VAL A 2 -36.83 28.75 13.24
CA VAL A 2 -35.63 27.92 13.50
C VAL A 2 -35.31 26.99 12.31
N GLN A 3 -36.32 26.33 11.76
CA GLN A 3 -36.18 25.38 10.65
C GLN A 3 -35.67 26.02 9.34
N THR A 4 -36.02 27.28 9.07
CA THR A 4 -35.54 28.03 7.90
C THR A 4 -34.06 28.44 8.01
N LYS A 5 -33.57 28.70 9.23
CA LYS A 5 -32.14 29.01 9.46
C LYS A 5 -31.27 27.77 9.29
N ASP A 6 -31.74 26.59 9.70
CA ASP A 6 -30.99 25.35 9.54
C ASP A 6 -30.87 24.91 8.08
N VAL A 7 -31.94 25.07 7.27
CA VAL A 7 -31.90 24.79 5.83
C VAL A 7 -30.93 25.74 5.10
N GLN A 8 -30.94 27.04 5.44
CA GLN A 8 -30.00 28.01 4.88
C GLN A 8 -28.55 27.72 5.30
N THR A 9 -28.34 27.25 6.53
CA THR A 9 -27.02 26.86 7.05
C THR A 9 -26.50 25.61 6.34
N LEU A 10 -27.36 24.62 6.09
CA LEU A 10 -27.05 23.42 5.32
C LEU A 10 -26.72 23.77 3.85
N ALA A 11 -27.52 24.62 3.21
CA ALA A 11 -27.25 25.05 1.84
C ALA A 11 -25.91 25.80 1.72
N ARG A 12 -25.58 26.65 2.70
CA ARG A 12 -24.26 27.30 2.80
C ARG A 12 -23.14 26.27 3.04
N ALA A 13 -23.36 25.28 3.90
CA ALA A 13 -22.39 24.22 4.16
C ALA A 13 -22.11 23.35 2.92
N ILE A 14 -23.13 22.98 2.15
CA ILE A 14 -22.99 22.24 0.89
C ILE A 14 -22.21 23.07 -0.14
N LYS A 15 -22.56 24.36 -0.28
CA LYS A 15 -21.85 25.27 -1.19
C LYS A 15 -20.38 25.42 -0.79
N LEU A 16 -20.09 25.57 0.50
CA LEU A 16 -18.73 25.67 1.03
C LEU A 16 -17.95 24.36 0.83
N ALA A 17 -18.56 23.21 1.09
CA ALA A 17 -17.96 21.90 0.85
C ALA A 17 -17.64 21.67 -0.64
N ALA A 18 -18.55 22.04 -1.54
CA ALA A 18 -18.33 21.95 -2.99
C ALA A 18 -17.22 22.89 -3.47
N GLN A 19 -17.14 24.11 -2.94
CA GLN A 19 -16.07 25.06 -3.27
C GLN A 19 -14.71 24.57 -2.75
N ASN A 20 -14.65 24.08 -1.51
CA ASN A 20 -13.43 23.58 -0.90
C ASN A 20 -12.91 22.30 -1.60
N ASN A 21 -13.80 21.46 -2.11
CA ASN A 21 -13.43 20.23 -2.82
C ASN A 21 -13.35 20.37 -4.35
N LYS A 22 -13.60 21.55 -4.94
CA LYS A 22 -13.70 21.70 -6.40
C LYS A 22 -12.44 21.21 -7.13
N SER A 23 -11.26 21.60 -6.66
CA SER A 23 -9.98 21.16 -7.25
C SER A 23 -9.75 19.65 -7.09
N LYS A 24 -10.09 19.10 -5.92
CA LYS A 24 -10.03 17.67 -5.63
C LYS A 24 -10.97 16.88 -6.55
N LEU A 25 -12.23 17.30 -6.67
CA LEU A 25 -13.24 16.67 -7.52
C LEU A 25 -12.83 16.69 -8.99
N ILE A 26 -12.33 17.81 -9.50
CA ILE A 26 -11.84 17.86 -10.89
C ILE A 26 -10.69 16.86 -11.10
N ARG A 27 -9.74 16.79 -10.15
CA ARG A 27 -8.63 15.83 -10.20
C ARG A 27 -9.13 14.39 -10.19
N GLU A 28 -10.06 14.06 -9.31
CA GLU A 28 -10.57 12.69 -9.11
C GLU A 28 -11.54 12.23 -10.20
N TRP A 29 -12.36 13.11 -10.77
CA TRP A 29 -13.38 12.74 -11.75
C TRP A 29 -12.90 12.80 -13.20
N PHE A 30 -11.88 13.62 -13.51
CA PHE A 30 -11.39 13.76 -14.88
C PHE A 30 -9.98 13.23 -15.06
N TYR A 31 -9.02 13.71 -14.25
CA TYR A 31 -7.61 13.35 -14.45
C TYR A 31 -7.32 11.90 -14.06
N VAL A 32 -7.94 11.39 -12.99
CA VAL A 32 -7.75 9.99 -12.56
C VAL A 32 -8.28 9.01 -13.62
N PRO A 33 -9.54 9.07 -14.08
CA PRO A 33 -10.02 8.16 -15.13
C PRO A 33 -9.24 8.26 -16.44
N LEU A 34 -8.86 9.47 -16.85
CA LEU A 34 -8.04 9.68 -18.05
C LEU A 34 -6.69 8.98 -17.92
N GLY A 35 -5.98 9.22 -16.80
CA GLY A 35 -4.69 8.59 -16.54
C GLY A 35 -4.77 7.08 -16.45
N LEU A 36 -5.78 6.54 -15.75
CA LEU A 36 -6.01 5.09 -15.67
C LEU A 36 -6.28 4.49 -17.06
N THR A 37 -7.09 5.15 -17.88
CA THR A 37 -7.40 4.68 -19.24
C THR A 37 -6.13 4.64 -20.09
N ILE A 38 -5.27 5.67 -20.01
CA ILE A 38 -3.97 5.68 -20.70
C ILE A 38 -3.09 4.52 -20.22
N THR A 39 -2.96 4.31 -18.91
CA THR A 39 -2.18 3.20 -18.34
C THR A 39 -2.69 1.86 -18.83
N LEU A 40 -4.01 1.64 -18.79
CA LEU A 40 -4.64 0.41 -19.24
C LEU A 40 -4.47 0.20 -20.75
N ALA A 41 -4.56 1.26 -21.56
CA ALA A 41 -4.34 1.19 -23.00
C ALA A 41 -2.90 0.77 -23.33
N VAL A 42 -1.91 1.27 -22.59
CA VAL A 42 -0.51 0.83 -22.71
C VAL A 42 -0.38 -0.66 -22.32
N CYS A 43 -1.02 -1.09 -21.22
CA CYS A 43 -1.04 -2.51 -20.85
C CYS A 43 -1.69 -3.38 -21.92
N PHE A 44 -2.79 -2.94 -22.53
CA PHE A 44 -3.44 -3.66 -23.62
C PHE A 44 -2.54 -3.75 -24.87
N GLY A 45 -1.79 -2.69 -25.19
CA GLY A 45 -0.81 -2.71 -26.27
C GLY A 45 0.29 -3.76 -26.03
N VAL A 46 0.83 -3.83 -24.81
CA VAL A 46 1.82 -4.85 -24.42
C VAL A 46 1.21 -6.25 -24.44
N ASP A 47 0.00 -6.44 -23.91
CA ASP A 47 -0.71 -7.72 -23.91
C ASP A 47 -0.98 -8.21 -25.35
N SER A 48 -1.36 -7.31 -26.25
CA SER A 48 -1.57 -7.61 -27.67
C SER A 48 -0.28 -8.08 -28.36
N ILE A 49 0.87 -7.50 -27.99
CA ILE A 49 2.18 -7.95 -28.47
C ILE A 49 2.47 -9.35 -27.93
N PHE A 50 2.29 -9.58 -26.63
CA PHE A 50 2.52 -10.89 -26.01
C PHE A 50 1.67 -12.00 -26.61
N HIS A 51 0.38 -11.74 -26.83
CA HIS A 51 -0.52 -12.68 -27.49
C HIS A 51 -0.04 -13.03 -28.90
N ARG A 52 0.50 -12.05 -29.66
CA ARG A 52 1.04 -12.29 -31.01
C ARG A 52 2.30 -13.17 -31.00
N PHE A 53 3.11 -13.09 -29.95
CA PHE A 53 4.33 -13.88 -29.79
C PHE A 53 4.16 -15.12 -28.90
N ASN A 54 2.93 -15.45 -28.51
CA ASN A 54 2.60 -16.55 -27.58
C ASN A 54 3.40 -16.51 -26.26
N ILE A 55 3.64 -15.30 -25.74
CA ILE A 55 4.35 -15.07 -24.49
C ILE A 55 3.34 -15.09 -23.33
N SER A 56 3.45 -16.08 -22.45
CA SER A 56 2.60 -16.18 -21.26
C SER A 56 3.20 -15.38 -20.10
N PHE A 57 3.08 -14.04 -20.17
CA PHE A 57 3.56 -13.12 -19.12
C PHE A 57 2.57 -11.96 -18.90
N PRO A 58 2.32 -11.52 -17.65
CA PRO A 58 1.41 -10.41 -17.37
C PRO A 58 1.89 -9.06 -17.91
N ALA A 59 1.09 -8.46 -18.79
CA ALA A 59 1.40 -7.15 -19.36
C ALA A 59 1.55 -6.04 -18.31
N SER A 60 0.76 -6.06 -17.22
CA SER A 60 0.84 -5.05 -16.15
C SER A 60 2.20 -5.03 -15.44
N VAL A 61 2.79 -6.20 -15.18
CA VAL A 61 4.12 -6.31 -14.56
C VAL A 61 5.21 -5.84 -15.52
N THR A 62 5.10 -6.17 -16.81
CA THR A 62 6.02 -5.64 -17.83
C THR A 62 5.91 -4.13 -17.93
N CYS A 63 4.71 -3.58 -17.99
CA CYS A 63 4.47 -2.14 -18.03
C CYS A 63 5.02 -1.43 -16.80
N MET A 64 4.95 -2.05 -15.62
CA MET A 64 5.60 -1.54 -14.40
C MET A 64 7.12 -1.40 -14.57
N MET A 65 7.79 -2.45 -15.07
CA MET A 65 9.23 -2.42 -15.35
C MET A 65 9.58 -1.40 -16.45
N LEU A 66 8.85 -1.42 -17.56
CA LEU A 66 9.05 -0.50 -18.67
C LEU A 66 8.89 0.97 -18.23
N LEU A 67 7.86 1.27 -17.43
CA LEU A 67 7.65 2.61 -16.90
C LEU A 67 8.79 3.03 -15.98
N PHE A 68 9.26 2.13 -15.10
CA PHE A 68 10.40 2.40 -14.23
C PHE A 68 11.67 2.74 -15.01
N PHE A 69 12.04 1.92 -16.00
CA PHE A 69 13.22 2.17 -16.84
C PHE A 69 13.04 3.38 -17.76
N ALA A 70 11.83 3.61 -18.29
CA ALA A 70 11.52 4.80 -19.10
C ALA A 70 11.68 6.08 -18.29
N LEU A 71 11.28 6.10 -17.01
CA LEU A 71 11.48 7.24 -16.13
C LEU A 71 12.97 7.47 -15.82
N ILE A 72 13.75 6.41 -15.64
CA ILE A 72 15.22 6.51 -15.49
C ILE A 72 15.86 7.09 -16.77
N ALA A 73 15.47 6.57 -17.94
CA ALA A 73 15.95 7.08 -19.22
C ALA A 73 15.54 8.54 -19.44
N CYS A 74 14.31 8.90 -19.09
CA CYS A 74 13.79 10.27 -19.14
C CYS A 74 14.62 11.21 -18.25
N GLU A 75 14.98 10.80 -17.03
CA GLU A 75 15.87 11.57 -16.17
C GLU A 75 17.26 11.78 -16.79
N SER A 76 17.81 10.73 -17.40
CA SER A 76 19.12 10.78 -18.06
C SER A 76 19.13 11.65 -19.32
N LEU A 77 18.04 11.68 -20.08
CA LEU A 77 17.95 12.35 -21.38
C LEU A 77 17.40 13.77 -21.29
N LEU A 78 16.35 14.00 -20.50
CA LEU A 78 15.63 15.28 -20.39
C LEU A 78 15.98 16.09 -19.14
N GLY A 79 16.74 15.50 -18.20
CA GLY A 79 17.09 16.09 -16.93
C GLY A 79 15.99 16.00 -15.87
N SER A 80 16.38 16.24 -14.61
CA SER A 80 15.54 16.03 -13.42
C SER A 80 14.28 16.93 -13.41
N HIS A 81 14.39 18.16 -13.90
CA HIS A 81 13.28 19.12 -13.87
C HIS A 81 12.12 18.73 -14.79
N ARG A 82 12.40 18.35 -16.05
CA ARG A 82 11.38 17.91 -17.01
C ARG A 82 10.76 16.58 -16.58
N THR A 83 11.60 15.65 -16.10
CA THR A 83 11.14 14.36 -15.59
C THR A 83 10.18 14.53 -14.42
N ARG A 84 10.41 15.49 -13.53
CA ARG A 84 9.48 15.80 -12.43
C ARG A 84 8.09 16.21 -12.93
N LYS A 85 8.00 16.97 -14.04
CA LYS A 85 6.70 17.33 -14.63
C LYS A 85 5.99 16.10 -15.19
N VAL A 86 6.71 15.23 -15.90
CA VAL A 86 6.15 13.95 -16.41
C VAL A 86 5.64 13.10 -15.24
N VAL A 87 6.45 12.93 -14.20
CA VAL A 87 6.05 12.18 -13.00
C VAL A 87 4.84 12.82 -12.32
N SER A 88 4.76 14.15 -12.22
CA SER A 88 3.61 14.82 -11.59
C SER A 88 2.29 14.57 -12.30
N PHE A 89 2.31 14.36 -13.62
CA PHE A 89 1.11 14.00 -14.39
C PHE A 89 0.70 12.54 -14.11
N ILE A 90 1.67 11.62 -14.12
CA ILE A 90 1.43 10.20 -13.85
C ILE A 90 0.99 9.97 -12.40
N ASP A 91 1.57 10.69 -11.44
CA ASP A 91 1.28 10.59 -10.00
C ASP A 91 -0.20 10.84 -9.67
N VAL A 92 -0.92 11.64 -10.47
CA VAL A 92 -2.35 11.87 -10.26
C VAL A 92 -3.15 10.56 -10.27
N SER A 93 -2.97 9.76 -11.31
CA SER A 93 -3.71 8.50 -11.47
C SER A 93 -3.03 7.38 -10.68
N ALA A 94 -1.70 7.31 -10.69
CA ALA A 94 -0.93 6.30 -9.99
C ALA A 94 -1.10 6.40 -8.46
N GLY A 95 -1.01 7.61 -7.89
CA GLY A 95 -1.22 7.84 -6.46
C GLY A 95 -2.63 7.46 -6.01
N TRP A 96 -3.65 7.77 -6.81
CA TRP A 96 -5.02 7.29 -6.55
C TRP A 96 -5.08 5.76 -6.57
N SER A 97 -4.52 5.14 -7.60
CA SER A 97 -4.54 3.68 -7.77
C SER A 97 -3.85 2.96 -6.60
N LEU A 98 -2.67 3.43 -6.17
CA LEU A 98 -1.92 2.85 -5.05
C LEU A 98 -2.66 2.95 -3.71
N ARG A 99 -3.39 4.06 -3.46
CA ARG A 99 -4.19 4.22 -2.23
C ARG A 99 -5.33 3.21 -2.14
N TRP A 100 -5.97 2.94 -3.28
CA TRP A 100 -7.10 2.01 -3.41
C TRP A 100 -6.69 0.56 -3.69
N MET A 101 -5.40 0.30 -3.92
CA MET A 101 -4.84 -1.01 -4.25
C MET A 101 -5.31 -2.14 -3.30
N GLY A 102 -5.45 -1.86 -2.01
CA GLY A 102 -5.98 -2.83 -1.04
C GLY A 102 -7.40 -3.32 -1.37
N VAL A 103 -8.29 -2.44 -1.82
CA VAL A 103 -9.65 -2.79 -2.27
C VAL A 103 -9.58 -3.68 -3.50
N PHE A 104 -8.67 -3.39 -4.42
CA PHE A 104 -8.59 -4.11 -5.69
C PHE A 104 -8.13 -5.58 -5.55
N PHE A 105 -7.59 -5.96 -4.38
CA PHE A 105 -7.28 -7.36 -4.07
C PHE A 105 -8.44 -8.17 -3.50
N THR A 106 -9.51 -7.52 -3.04
CA THR A 106 -10.68 -8.20 -2.46
C THR A 106 -11.34 -9.24 -3.38
N PRO A 107 -11.40 -9.08 -4.72
CA PRO A 107 -12.04 -10.09 -5.58
C PRO A 107 -11.44 -11.48 -5.46
N SER A 108 -10.12 -11.58 -5.26
CA SER A 108 -9.43 -12.87 -5.11
C SER A 108 -9.94 -13.64 -3.88
N PHE A 109 -10.34 -12.94 -2.83
CA PHE A 109 -10.87 -13.53 -1.60
C PHE A 109 -12.38 -13.77 -1.68
N VAL A 110 -13.13 -12.88 -2.33
CA VAL A 110 -14.58 -13.03 -2.54
C VAL A 110 -14.90 -14.29 -3.34
N LEU A 111 -14.00 -14.71 -4.23
CA LEU A 111 -14.17 -15.90 -5.08
C LEU A 111 -13.71 -17.20 -4.45
N LEU A 112 -13.11 -17.17 -3.24
CA LEU A 112 -12.65 -18.39 -2.55
C LEU A 112 -13.73 -19.48 -2.40
N PRO A 113 -15.02 -19.17 -2.13
CA PRO A 113 -16.05 -20.20 -2.03
C PRO A 113 -16.30 -21.00 -3.32
N LEU A 114 -15.83 -20.51 -4.48
CA LEU A 114 -15.94 -21.23 -5.76
C LEU A 114 -14.82 -22.26 -5.98
N SER A 115 -13.82 -22.35 -5.10
CA SER A 115 -12.73 -23.32 -5.27
C SER A 115 -13.24 -24.76 -5.22
N PRO A 116 -12.72 -25.68 -6.05
CA PRO A 116 -13.16 -27.07 -6.07
C PRO A 116 -12.92 -27.75 -4.72
N ALA A 117 -13.81 -28.68 -4.35
CA ALA A 117 -13.68 -29.43 -3.11
C ALA A 117 -12.43 -30.33 -3.14
N VAL A 118 -11.52 -30.11 -2.19
CA VAL A 118 -10.34 -30.95 -1.99
C VAL A 118 -10.62 -31.89 -0.81
N GLY A 119 -10.17 -33.14 -0.91
CA GLY A 119 -10.34 -34.12 0.18
C GLY A 119 -9.72 -33.61 1.48
N VAL A 120 -10.43 -33.75 2.60
CA VAL A 120 -10.06 -33.17 3.91
C VAL A 120 -8.63 -33.51 4.32
N ILE A 121 -8.20 -34.77 4.15
CA ILE A 121 -6.85 -35.23 4.49
C ILE A 121 -5.78 -34.51 3.65
N GLU A 122 -6.05 -34.35 2.36
CA GLU A 122 -5.13 -33.68 1.45
C GLU A 122 -5.05 -32.17 1.74
N VAL A 123 -6.18 -31.54 2.10
CA VAL A 123 -6.19 -30.15 2.58
C VAL A 123 -5.30 -29.97 3.80
N PHE A 124 -5.38 -30.86 4.79
CA PHE A 124 -4.51 -30.76 5.97
C PHE A 124 -3.03 -30.89 5.63
N LYS A 125 -2.66 -31.79 4.71
CA LYS A 125 -1.28 -31.92 4.21
C LYS A 125 -0.82 -30.65 3.50
N ILE A 126 -1.64 -30.11 2.60
CA ILE A 126 -1.38 -28.87 1.87
C ILE A 126 -1.16 -27.72 2.85
N ILE A 127 -2.06 -27.54 3.83
CA ILE A 127 -1.96 -26.48 4.85
C ILE A 127 -0.68 -26.66 5.68
N ALA A 128 -0.38 -27.87 6.15
CA ALA A 128 0.79 -28.11 6.98
C ALA A 128 2.10 -27.76 6.25
N ILE A 129 2.28 -28.29 5.04
CA ILE A 129 3.47 -28.03 4.22
C ILE A 129 3.54 -26.55 3.84
N PHE A 130 2.40 -25.94 3.54
CA PHE A 130 2.33 -24.54 3.19
C PHE A 130 2.75 -23.63 4.34
N VAL A 131 2.18 -23.82 5.54
CA VAL A 131 2.47 -22.99 6.71
C VAL A 131 3.93 -23.16 7.12
N ILE A 132 4.41 -24.40 7.29
CA ILE A 132 5.81 -24.67 7.66
C ILE A 132 6.75 -24.10 6.60
N GLY A 133 6.47 -24.37 5.32
CA GLY A 133 7.23 -23.85 4.20
C GLY A 133 7.23 -22.32 4.14
N PHE A 134 6.12 -21.66 4.50
CA PHE A 134 6.02 -20.21 4.54
C PHE A 134 6.99 -19.62 5.59
N PHE A 135 7.03 -20.17 6.80
CA PHE A 135 7.99 -19.74 7.82
C PHE A 135 9.44 -19.97 7.39
N ILE A 136 9.74 -21.13 6.81
CA ILE A 136 11.09 -21.46 6.31
C ILE A 136 11.50 -20.50 5.21
N MET A 137 10.66 -20.23 4.21
CA MET A 137 10.99 -19.33 3.10
C MET A 137 11.11 -17.87 3.54
N MET A 138 10.30 -17.43 4.50
CA MET A 138 10.48 -16.12 5.14
C MET A 138 11.84 -16.02 5.83
N ALA A 139 12.22 -17.05 6.61
CA ALA A 139 13.51 -17.09 7.30
C ALA A 139 14.69 -17.13 6.32
N LEU A 140 14.64 -18.01 5.31
CA LEU A 140 15.67 -18.10 4.27
C LEU A 140 15.83 -16.80 3.50
N ALA A 141 14.73 -16.20 3.04
CA ALA A 141 14.78 -14.93 2.32
C ALA A 141 15.42 -13.83 3.20
N ALA A 142 15.04 -13.74 4.48
CA ALA A 142 15.62 -12.78 5.41
C ALA A 142 17.12 -13.03 5.65
N TRP A 143 17.51 -14.29 5.92
CA TRP A 143 18.90 -14.65 6.21
C TRP A 143 19.81 -14.52 5.00
N ILE A 144 19.37 -14.92 3.81
CA ILE A 144 20.16 -14.75 2.58
C ILE A 144 20.33 -13.26 2.30
N THR A 145 19.26 -12.46 2.40
CA THR A 145 19.35 -11.00 2.19
C THR A 145 20.32 -10.36 3.16
N ARG A 146 20.20 -10.67 4.46
CA ARG A 146 21.08 -10.12 5.50
C ARG A 146 22.53 -10.59 5.34
N SER A 147 22.75 -11.85 4.96
CA SER A 147 24.08 -12.40 4.68
C SER A 147 24.75 -11.66 3.52
N VAL A 148 24.01 -11.43 2.42
CA VAL A 148 24.53 -10.66 1.28
C VAL A 148 24.83 -9.22 1.68
N GLN A 149 23.95 -8.57 2.45
CA GLN A 149 24.20 -7.21 2.96
C GLN A 149 25.46 -7.14 3.85
N PHE A 150 25.67 -8.14 4.70
CA PHE A 150 26.85 -8.23 5.56
C PHE A 150 28.13 -8.43 4.73
N SER A 151 28.13 -9.37 3.79
CA SER A 151 29.28 -9.65 2.91
C SER A 151 29.68 -8.46 2.04
N LEU A 152 28.73 -7.61 1.66
CA LEU A 152 28.99 -6.40 0.89
C LEU A 152 29.43 -5.20 1.76
N GLY A 153 29.49 -5.35 3.09
CA GLY A 153 29.87 -4.27 4.02
C GLY A 153 28.87 -3.11 4.07
N ILE A 154 27.68 -3.27 3.49
CA ILE A 154 26.69 -2.20 3.31
C ILE A 154 26.06 -1.77 4.65
N SER A 155 26.00 -2.68 5.63
CA SER A 155 25.47 -2.40 6.98
C SER A 155 26.19 -1.21 7.65
N LYS A 156 27.51 -1.07 7.52
CA LYS A 156 28.28 0.07 8.09
C LYS A 156 28.12 1.38 7.31
N ARG A 157 27.80 1.30 6.01
CA ARG A 157 27.59 2.47 5.12
C ARG A 157 26.18 3.04 5.22
N SER A 158 25.20 2.20 5.60
CA SER A 158 23.82 2.61 5.89
C SER A 158 23.73 3.50 7.13
N GLU A 159 24.59 3.31 8.15
CA GLU A 159 24.65 4.16 9.34
C GLU A 159 25.22 5.56 9.06
N SER A 160 26.18 5.69 8.14
CA SER A 160 26.72 7.00 7.74
C SER A 160 25.80 7.75 6.77
N GLN A 161 25.16 7.05 5.83
CA GLN A 161 24.07 7.63 5.01
C GLN A 161 22.88 8.07 5.86
N ARG A 162 22.57 7.33 6.94
CA ARG A 162 21.58 7.67 7.97
C ARG A 162 21.86 9.01 8.65
N ALA A 163 23.12 9.34 8.94
CA ALA A 163 23.49 10.62 9.55
C ALA A 163 23.36 11.79 8.56
N GLU A 164 23.66 11.58 7.28
CA GLU A 164 23.50 12.60 6.23
C GLU A 164 22.03 12.84 5.83
N GLU A 165 21.18 11.81 5.82
CA GLU A 165 19.77 11.92 5.41
C GLU A 165 18.88 12.57 6.47
N LEU A 166 19.15 12.36 7.77
CA LEU A 166 18.49 13.12 8.85
C LEU A 166 18.78 14.63 8.77
N GLY A 167 19.89 15.03 8.11
CA GLY A 167 20.27 16.43 7.89
C GLY A 167 19.78 17.06 6.58
N ARG A 168 19.45 16.26 5.55
CA ARG A 168 18.97 16.74 4.24
C ARG A 168 17.52 16.31 4.00
N ARG A 169 16.57 17.22 4.27
CA ARG A 169 15.24 17.16 3.64
C ARG A 169 15.41 17.36 2.13
N THR A 170 15.60 16.28 1.39
CA THR A 170 15.39 16.30 -0.05
C THR A 170 13.91 16.60 -0.28
N PRO A 171 13.51 17.53 -1.17
CA PRO A 171 12.10 17.73 -1.47
C PRO A 171 11.58 16.45 -2.14
N ASP A 172 10.87 15.64 -1.36
CA ASP A 172 10.23 14.43 -1.83
C ASP A 172 9.38 14.74 -3.06
N ILE A 173 9.43 13.85 -4.06
CA ILE A 173 8.43 13.86 -5.11
C ILE A 173 7.10 13.64 -4.39
N PRO A 174 6.11 14.53 -4.52
CA PRO A 174 4.86 14.38 -3.80
C PRO A 174 4.16 13.14 -4.35
N ILE A 175 4.30 12.00 -3.68
CA ILE A 175 3.23 11.01 -3.67
C ILE A 175 2.10 11.75 -3.00
N SER A 176 1.10 12.14 -3.79
CA SER A 176 -0.07 12.88 -3.33
C SER A 176 -0.46 12.49 -1.89
N GLU A 177 -0.62 13.48 -1.00
CA GLU A 177 -0.81 13.35 0.47
C GLU A 177 -1.42 12.01 0.91
N ASN A 178 -0.81 11.35 1.90
CA ASN A 178 -1.21 10.06 2.49
C ASN A 178 -2.58 10.09 3.22
N THR A 179 -3.63 10.63 2.59
CA THR A 179 -4.99 10.57 3.09
C THR A 179 -5.62 9.27 2.60
N THR A 180 -5.92 8.38 3.54
CA THR A 180 -6.54 7.07 3.26
C THR A 180 -7.97 7.27 2.77
N PRO A 181 -8.45 6.51 1.76
CA PRO A 181 -9.86 6.51 1.40
C PRO A 181 -10.72 6.13 2.62
N GLY A 182 -11.62 7.02 3.04
CA GLY A 182 -12.53 6.78 4.17
C GLY A 182 -11.98 7.13 5.56
N ILE A 183 -10.72 7.55 5.72
CA ILE A 183 -10.25 8.13 7.00
C ILE A 183 -10.42 9.65 6.92
N SER A 184 -11.58 10.12 7.38
CA SER A 184 -11.77 11.52 7.71
C SER A 184 -10.73 11.97 8.75
N ARG A 185 -10.28 13.22 8.63
CA ARG A 185 -9.45 14.00 9.60
C ARG A 185 -10.13 14.10 10.98
N ARG A 186 -10.38 12.97 11.66
CA ARG A 186 -10.95 12.91 13.02
C ARG A 186 -9.89 12.67 14.09
N THR A 187 -8.67 12.29 13.74
CA THR A 187 -7.61 11.94 14.71
C THR A 187 -6.45 12.94 14.79
N SER A 188 -6.48 14.06 14.06
CA SER A 188 -5.42 15.08 14.09
C SER A 188 -5.80 16.38 14.80
N PHE A 189 -6.85 16.37 15.63
CA PHE A 189 -7.01 17.36 16.69
C PHE A 189 -6.84 16.64 18.03
N SER A 190 -5.80 17.03 18.77
CA SER A 190 -5.39 16.53 20.09
C SER A 190 -4.56 15.24 20.12
N GLN A 191 -3.27 15.36 19.80
CA GLN A 191 -2.18 14.69 20.53
C GLN A 191 -0.86 15.43 20.22
N ALA A 192 -0.72 16.64 20.78
CA ALA A 192 0.62 17.14 21.09
C ALA A 192 1.07 16.41 22.36
N PRO A 193 2.30 15.87 22.44
CA PRO A 193 2.83 15.35 23.69
C PRO A 193 3.08 16.54 24.62
N SER A 194 2.12 16.80 25.51
CA SER A 194 2.29 17.70 26.64
C SER A 194 3.21 17.03 27.66
N GLN A 195 4.52 17.14 27.46
CA GLN A 195 5.48 17.03 28.56
C GLN A 195 5.41 18.35 29.34
N ILE A 196 4.69 18.33 30.45
CA ILE A 196 4.65 19.42 31.43
C ILE A 196 5.69 19.08 32.51
N PRO A 197 6.73 19.90 32.75
CA PRO A 197 7.48 19.84 34.00
C PRO A 197 6.65 20.50 35.10
N LEU A 198 6.36 19.77 36.18
CA LEU A 198 5.77 20.32 37.40
C LEU A 198 6.79 21.22 38.10
N VAL A 199 6.49 22.52 38.21
CA VAL A 199 7.14 23.44 39.15
C VAL A 199 6.14 23.71 40.29
N PRO A 200 6.52 23.59 41.57
CA PRO A 200 5.63 23.92 42.68
C PRO A 200 5.53 25.42 42.91
N VAL A 201 4.31 25.89 43.13
CA VAL A 201 3.97 27.28 43.48
C VAL A 201 4.31 27.56 44.95
N SER A 202 5.04 28.65 45.19
CA SER A 202 5.35 29.20 46.51
C SER A 202 4.17 29.99 47.10
N GLY A 203 3.91 29.78 48.39
CA GLY A 203 3.04 30.62 49.23
C GLY A 203 3.89 31.46 50.20
N SER A 204 3.41 32.67 50.47
CA SER A 204 3.96 33.75 51.29
C SER A 204 4.09 33.45 52.79
N ASP A 205 5.06 34.07 53.48
CA ASP A 205 4.82 34.83 54.74
C ASP A 205 6.05 35.63 55.27
N SER A 206 5.80 36.93 55.51
CA SER A 206 6.29 37.90 56.53
C SER A 206 7.76 38.02 57.07
N ALA A 207 8.33 39.23 56.81
CA ALA A 207 8.94 40.22 57.76
C ALA A 207 10.42 40.05 58.29
N PRO A 208 11.07 41.07 58.92
CA PRO A 208 11.92 42.09 58.24
C PRO A 208 13.28 42.44 58.94
N SER A 209 13.96 43.50 58.43
CA SER A 209 15.11 44.28 58.98
C SER A 209 16.52 43.69 58.73
N SER A 210 17.59 44.44 58.41
CA SER A 210 18.03 45.78 58.85
C SER A 210 19.10 46.41 57.90
N THR A 211 19.05 47.73 57.67
CA THR A 211 20.17 48.63 57.26
C THR A 211 20.77 49.28 58.52
N PRO A 212 22.04 49.80 58.59
CA PRO A 212 22.51 51.03 57.92
C PRO A 212 24.09 51.14 57.75
N PRO A 213 24.79 52.31 57.67
CA PRO A 213 24.93 53.24 56.52
C PRO A 213 26.37 53.81 56.23
N SER A 214 26.49 54.64 55.17
CA SER A 214 27.38 55.85 55.00
C SER A 214 28.90 55.66 54.69
N ARG A 215 29.69 56.50 53.98
CA ARG A 215 29.63 57.86 53.35
C ARG A 215 30.88 58.05 52.40
N PRO A 216 31.23 59.23 51.80
CA PRO A 216 31.64 59.38 50.38
C PRO A 216 33.05 60.03 50.14
N GLN A 217 33.45 60.25 48.87
CA GLN A 217 34.29 61.36 48.28
C GLN A 217 35.15 60.84 47.08
N SER A 218 34.89 61.18 45.81
CA SER A 218 35.30 62.39 45.01
C SER A 218 36.46 62.05 43.99
N PRO A 219 36.73 62.82 42.91
CA PRO A 219 36.71 62.33 41.50
C PRO A 219 38.08 62.47 40.75
N PRO A 220 38.16 62.67 39.42
CA PRO A 220 38.28 61.66 38.36
C PRO A 220 39.61 61.74 37.58
N GLN A 221 40.08 60.67 36.92
CA GLN A 221 40.97 60.82 35.75
C GLN A 221 40.76 59.76 34.68
N LEU A 222 40.44 60.24 33.48
CA LEU A 222 40.41 59.52 32.20
C LEU A 222 41.81 59.02 31.82
N ARG A 223 41.91 57.75 31.39
CA ARG A 223 42.82 57.36 30.32
C ARG A 223 42.26 56.19 29.51
N LEU A 224 42.12 56.43 28.22
CA LEU A 224 41.72 55.49 27.19
C LEU A 224 42.98 54.72 26.71
N GLN A 225 42.98 53.39 26.79
CA GLN A 225 43.54 52.52 25.73
C GLN A 225 43.29 51.02 25.98
N ASP A 226 42.45 50.47 25.12
CA ASP A 226 42.48 49.20 24.38
C ASP A 226 42.96 47.88 25.02
N HIS A 227 41.96 46.97 25.04
CA HIS A 227 41.98 45.53 24.77
C HIS A 227 42.77 44.59 25.69
N HIS A 228 42.06 43.96 26.62
CA HIS A 228 42.26 42.56 27.03
C HIS A 228 40.90 41.87 27.24
N TYR A 229 40.73 40.71 26.58
CA TYR A 229 39.68 39.73 26.87
C TYR A 229 40.02 38.98 28.16
N ALA A 230 39.12 38.97 29.15
CA ALA A 230 38.70 37.79 29.94
C ALA A 230 37.97 38.19 31.24
N ASN A 231 36.80 37.57 31.44
CA ASN A 231 36.03 37.37 32.68
C ASN A 231 35.33 38.58 33.33
N GLY A 232 33.98 38.60 33.25
CA GLY A 232 33.14 39.21 34.27
C GLY A 232 31.83 39.86 33.78
N HIS A 233 30.73 39.09 33.89
CA HIS A 233 29.37 39.52 34.25
C HIS A 233 28.77 40.77 33.56
N ALA A 234 27.89 40.51 32.58
CA ALA A 234 27.02 41.49 31.94
C ALA A 234 25.97 42.07 32.92
N PRO A 235 25.55 43.34 32.75
CA PRO A 235 24.66 44.02 33.67
C PRO A 235 23.23 43.43 33.65
N GLU A 236 22.67 43.22 34.84
CA GLU A 236 21.33 42.64 35.09
C GLU A 236 20.16 43.41 34.44
N ASN A 237 20.38 44.61 33.91
CA ASN A 237 19.32 45.42 33.31
C ASN A 237 19.25 45.34 31.77
N ALA A 238 19.99 44.41 31.14
CA ALA A 238 19.90 44.18 29.69
C ALA A 238 18.91 43.06 29.30
N VAL A 239 18.38 42.30 30.27
CA VAL A 239 17.54 41.12 30.00
C VAL A 239 16.04 41.48 29.89
N GLU A 240 15.63 42.66 30.37
CA GLU A 240 14.21 43.04 30.39
C GLU A 240 13.72 43.69 29.08
N ALA A 241 14.62 43.98 28.13
CA ALA A 241 14.28 44.57 26.82
C ALA A 241 14.06 43.54 25.70
N LEU A 242 14.16 42.24 25.98
CA LEU A 242 14.09 41.16 24.97
C LEU A 242 12.87 40.24 25.11
N ASN A 243 11.98 40.48 26.08
CA ASN A 243 10.72 39.74 26.16
C ASN A 243 9.64 40.49 25.35
N PRO A 244 9.18 39.97 24.19
CA PRO A 244 8.00 40.53 23.55
C PRO A 244 6.81 40.42 24.51
N PRO A 245 5.87 41.39 24.50
CA PRO A 245 4.69 41.31 25.35
C PRO A 245 3.99 39.98 25.09
N SER A 246 3.77 39.21 26.16
CA SER A 246 3.01 37.97 26.14
C SER A 246 1.55 38.29 25.81
N TYR A 247 1.22 38.26 24.52
CA TYR A 247 -0.17 38.31 24.09
C TYR A 247 -0.93 37.13 24.72
N PRO A 248 -2.14 37.34 25.30
CA PRO A 248 -2.96 36.23 25.73
C PRO A 248 -3.18 35.31 24.53
N THR A 249 -2.90 34.00 24.71
CA THR A 249 -3.09 33.00 23.68
C THR A 249 -4.56 33.03 23.24
N GLN A 250 -4.84 33.59 22.06
CA GLN A 250 -6.17 33.56 21.48
C GLN A 250 -6.52 32.10 21.22
N VAL A 251 -7.43 31.54 22.04
CA VAL A 251 -8.12 30.31 21.70
C VAL A 251 -8.89 30.60 20.42
N PRO A 252 -8.66 29.88 19.31
CA PRO A 252 -9.39 30.11 18.07
C PRO A 252 -10.90 30.02 18.35
N LEU A 253 -11.66 31.03 17.89
CA LEU A 253 -13.12 30.98 17.95
C LEU A 253 -13.59 29.67 17.30
N PRO A 254 -14.54 28.93 17.92
CA PRO A 254 -15.04 27.70 17.34
C PRO A 254 -15.62 27.99 15.94
N PRO A 255 -15.29 27.18 14.93
CA PRO A 255 -15.71 27.44 13.57
C PRO A 255 -17.24 27.49 13.48
N PRO A 256 -17.82 28.40 12.69
CA PRO A 256 -19.26 28.53 12.55
C PRO A 256 -19.88 27.18 12.13
N LYS A 257 -21.11 26.89 12.58
CA LYS A 257 -21.80 25.61 12.34
C LYS A 257 -21.72 25.16 10.87
N ALA A 258 -21.84 26.07 9.91
CA ALA A 258 -21.73 25.76 8.48
C ALA A 258 -20.38 25.14 8.08
N GLU A 259 -19.26 25.54 8.70
CA GLU A 259 -17.93 25.00 8.43
C GLU A 259 -17.77 23.59 9.02
N ILE A 260 -18.31 23.33 10.21
CA ILE A 260 -18.34 22.00 10.82
C ILE A 260 -19.15 21.04 9.93
N TRP A 261 -20.32 21.48 9.48
CA TRP A 261 -21.17 20.71 8.57
C TRP A 261 -20.49 20.51 7.21
N ALA A 262 -19.83 21.52 6.66
CA ALA A 262 -19.08 21.41 5.41
C ALA A 262 -17.88 20.45 5.54
N ALA A 263 -17.20 20.44 6.68
CA ALA A 263 -16.12 19.49 6.98
C ALA A 263 -16.67 18.06 7.11
N GLN A 264 -17.82 17.87 7.75
CA GLN A 264 -18.46 16.57 7.89
C GLN A 264 -18.99 16.03 6.55
N ILE A 265 -19.60 16.88 5.72
CA ILE A 265 -20.04 16.53 4.36
C ILE A 265 -18.82 16.16 3.50
N SER A 266 -17.78 16.99 3.52
CA SER A 266 -16.53 16.73 2.78
C SER A 266 -15.85 15.43 3.23
N GLY A 267 -15.91 15.12 4.53
CA GLY A 267 -15.29 13.91 5.10
C GLY A 267 -16.01 12.61 4.77
N ASN A 268 -17.34 12.67 4.54
CA ASN A 268 -18.18 11.50 4.27
C ASN A 268 -18.68 11.43 2.81
N LEU A 269 -18.12 12.25 1.91
CA LEU A 269 -18.56 12.35 0.53
C LEU A 269 -18.45 11.01 -0.21
N ASP A 270 -17.31 10.33 -0.07
CA ASP A 270 -17.07 9.03 -0.70
C ASP A 270 -18.06 7.97 -0.20
N LEU A 271 -18.24 7.86 1.13
CA LEU A 271 -19.18 6.94 1.75
C LEU A 271 -20.61 7.20 1.26
N SER A 272 -21.04 8.47 1.26
CA SER A 272 -22.38 8.86 0.81
C SER A 272 -22.60 8.55 -0.67
N THR A 273 -21.57 8.71 -1.50
CA THR A 273 -21.62 8.38 -2.94
C THR A 273 -21.86 6.88 -3.16
N PHE A 274 -21.14 6.01 -2.45
CA PHE A 274 -21.30 4.56 -2.60
C PHE A 274 -22.56 4.01 -1.93
N ILE A 275 -23.05 4.62 -0.86
CA ILE A 275 -24.39 4.32 -0.30
C ILE A 275 -25.47 4.70 -1.33
N GLY A 276 -25.35 5.89 -1.93
CA GLY A 276 -26.26 6.32 -2.99
C GLY A 276 -26.23 5.40 -4.20
N LEU A 277 -25.03 5.00 -4.65
CA LEU A 277 -24.87 4.02 -5.73
C LEU A 277 -25.53 2.68 -5.38
N PHE A 278 -25.34 2.18 -4.16
CA PHE A 278 -25.95 0.93 -3.69
C PHE A 278 -27.49 1.01 -3.72
N LEU A 279 -28.07 2.05 -3.10
CA LEU A 279 -29.51 2.17 -2.91
C LEU A 279 -30.27 2.58 -4.18
N PHE A 280 -29.76 3.55 -4.93
CA PHE A 280 -30.50 4.16 -6.05
C PHE A 280 -30.18 3.56 -7.41
N VAL A 281 -29.02 2.91 -7.57
CA VAL A 281 -28.62 2.29 -8.85
C VAL A 281 -28.49 0.78 -8.69
N GLY A 282 -27.72 0.33 -7.70
CA GLY A 282 -27.40 -1.08 -7.49
C GLY A 282 -28.63 -1.95 -7.23
N VAL A 283 -29.40 -1.64 -6.18
CA VAL A 283 -30.59 -2.41 -5.82
C VAL A 283 -31.64 -2.43 -6.94
N PRO A 284 -32.08 -1.29 -7.52
CA PRO A 284 -33.04 -1.31 -8.61
C PRO A 284 -32.55 -2.09 -9.81
N LEU A 285 -31.30 -1.88 -10.25
CA LEU A 285 -30.76 -2.53 -11.44
C LEU A 285 -30.60 -4.04 -11.25
N TYR A 286 -30.14 -4.49 -10.08
CA TYR A 286 -29.93 -5.90 -9.78
C TYR A 286 -31.24 -6.69 -9.80
N TYR A 287 -32.28 -6.19 -9.13
CA TYR A 287 -33.57 -6.89 -9.05
C TYR A 287 -34.44 -6.73 -10.29
N SER A 288 -34.24 -5.67 -11.10
CA SER A 288 -35.01 -5.47 -12.35
C SER A 288 -34.38 -6.13 -13.58
N THR A 289 -33.06 -6.04 -13.75
CA THR A 289 -32.36 -6.51 -14.96
C THR A 289 -31.49 -7.74 -14.72
N GLY A 290 -31.19 -8.07 -13.47
CA GLY A 290 -30.22 -9.12 -13.12
C GLY A 290 -28.75 -8.70 -13.25
N TYR A 291 -28.45 -7.46 -13.67
CA TYR A 291 -27.07 -7.00 -13.78
C TYR A 291 -26.47 -6.65 -12.40
N ALA A 292 -25.50 -7.46 -11.98
CA ALA A 292 -24.99 -7.46 -10.60
C ALA A 292 -23.82 -6.50 -10.32
N MET A 293 -23.16 -5.97 -11.35
CA MET A 293 -21.90 -5.23 -11.17
C MET A 293 -22.04 -4.00 -10.26
N PRO A 294 -23.01 -3.07 -10.44
CA PRO A 294 -23.05 -1.86 -9.63
C PRO A 294 -23.35 -2.14 -8.16
N ILE A 295 -24.23 -3.10 -7.86
CA ILE A 295 -24.55 -3.49 -6.49
C ILE A 295 -23.35 -4.19 -5.82
N HIS A 296 -22.74 -5.17 -6.50
CA HIS A 296 -21.59 -5.90 -5.96
C HIS A 296 -20.38 -4.99 -5.75
N MET A 297 -20.15 -4.04 -6.66
CA MET A 297 -19.09 -3.05 -6.55
C MET A 297 -19.32 -2.13 -5.33
N ALA A 298 -20.55 -1.62 -5.17
CA ALA A 298 -20.89 -0.76 -4.04
C ALA A 298 -20.77 -1.52 -2.71
N VAL A 299 -21.29 -2.75 -2.61
CA VAL A 299 -21.14 -3.62 -1.43
C VAL A 299 -19.68 -3.79 -1.05
N ASN A 300 -18.82 -4.07 -2.03
CA ASN A 300 -17.41 -4.34 -1.77
C ASN A 300 -16.65 -3.10 -1.25
N ILE A 301 -16.97 -1.91 -1.78
CA ILE A 301 -16.38 -0.64 -1.32
C ILE A 301 -16.92 -0.24 0.04
N LEU A 302 -18.22 -0.43 0.31
CA LEU A 302 -18.82 -0.16 1.62
C LEU A 302 -18.26 -1.10 2.69
N ALA A 303 -18.10 -2.38 2.37
CA ALA A 303 -17.46 -3.38 3.23
C ALA A 303 -16.01 -2.99 3.54
N TRP A 304 -15.27 -2.42 2.58
CA TRP A 304 -13.94 -1.87 2.80
C TRP A 304 -13.93 -0.70 3.77
N PHE A 305 -14.84 0.27 3.61
CA PHE A 305 -14.94 1.39 4.55
C PHE A 305 -15.29 0.92 5.97
N ALA A 306 -16.20 -0.04 6.10
CA ALA A 306 -16.50 -0.67 7.38
C ALA A 306 -15.25 -1.36 7.98
N ALA A 307 -14.50 -2.11 7.18
CA ALA A 307 -13.27 -2.76 7.62
C ALA A 307 -12.16 -1.76 8.01
N MET A 308 -12.10 -0.59 7.35
CA MET A 308 -11.15 0.47 7.70
C MET A 308 -11.52 1.22 8.99
N ALA A 309 -12.80 1.21 9.38
CA ALA A 309 -13.28 1.80 10.62
C ALA A 309 -12.92 0.99 11.88
N ILE A 310 -12.41 -0.25 11.72
CA ILE A 310 -11.95 -1.10 12.83
C ILE A 310 -10.83 -0.38 13.61
N PRO A 311 -10.83 -0.38 14.95
CA PRO A 311 -9.77 0.25 15.75
C PRO A 311 -8.38 -0.32 15.44
N ALA A 312 -7.33 0.52 15.51
CA ALA A 312 -5.96 0.14 15.15
C ALA A 312 -5.45 -1.12 15.88
N ASN A 313 -5.81 -1.29 17.16
CA ASN A 313 -5.44 -2.44 17.99
C ASN A 313 -5.93 -3.77 17.41
N TRP A 314 -7.08 -3.74 16.72
CA TRP A 314 -7.70 -4.92 16.13
C TRP A 314 -7.29 -5.16 14.68
N LYS A 315 -6.80 -4.14 13.96
CA LYS A 315 -6.36 -4.27 12.55
C LYS A 315 -5.24 -5.30 12.36
N GLN A 316 -4.50 -5.62 13.42
CA GLN A 316 -3.47 -6.65 13.42
C GLN A 316 -4.01 -8.09 13.30
N TYR A 317 -5.28 -8.31 13.67
CA TYR A 317 -5.96 -9.61 13.60
C TYR A 317 -7.07 -9.60 12.54
N LEU A 318 -7.81 -8.49 12.48
CA LEU A 318 -8.87 -8.21 11.52
C LEU A 318 -8.31 -7.43 10.34
N HIS A 319 -7.55 -8.11 9.48
CA HIS A 319 -6.94 -7.45 8.33
C HIS A 319 -8.04 -6.89 7.41
N PRO A 320 -8.01 -5.59 7.05
CA PRO A 320 -9.14 -4.97 6.37
C PRO A 320 -9.54 -5.61 5.04
N VAL A 321 -8.58 -6.12 4.25
CA VAL A 321 -8.87 -6.83 2.99
C VAL A 321 -9.66 -8.12 3.25
N LEU A 322 -9.34 -8.86 4.32
CA LEU A 322 -10.01 -10.12 4.63
C LEU A 322 -11.41 -9.87 5.18
N VAL A 323 -11.52 -8.92 6.10
CA VAL A 323 -12.80 -8.56 6.72
C VAL A 323 -13.75 -8.00 5.66
N SER A 324 -13.28 -7.10 4.79
CA SER A 324 -14.12 -6.57 3.72
C SER A 324 -14.57 -7.66 2.77
N SER A 325 -13.68 -8.59 2.38
CA SER A 325 -14.02 -9.67 1.45
C SER A 325 -15.04 -10.64 2.05
N LEU A 326 -14.89 -11.01 3.33
CA LEU A 326 -15.87 -11.84 4.03
C LEU A 326 -17.23 -11.14 4.13
N ALA A 327 -17.24 -9.87 4.53
CA ALA A 327 -18.46 -9.08 4.59
C ALA A 327 -19.13 -8.97 3.20
N THR A 328 -18.35 -8.78 2.14
CA THR A 328 -18.86 -8.77 0.76
C THR A 328 -19.52 -10.10 0.39
N VAL A 329 -18.90 -11.24 0.68
CA VAL A 329 -19.48 -12.57 0.41
C VAL A 329 -20.81 -12.74 1.16
N LEU A 330 -20.87 -12.37 2.44
CA LEU A 330 -22.09 -12.50 3.24
C LEU A 330 -23.23 -11.62 2.71
N VAL A 331 -22.92 -10.39 2.28
CA VAL A 331 -23.93 -9.49 1.72
C VAL A 331 -24.37 -9.95 0.32
N ILE A 332 -23.43 -10.39 -0.53
CA ILE A 332 -23.77 -10.98 -1.85
C ILE A 332 -24.65 -12.22 -1.66
N TRP A 333 -24.33 -13.08 -0.70
CA TRP A 333 -25.13 -14.24 -0.36
C TRP A 333 -26.56 -13.84 0.04
N ALA A 334 -26.71 -12.88 0.95
CA ALA A 334 -28.03 -12.38 1.36
C ALA A 334 -28.83 -11.80 0.19
N LEU A 335 -28.19 -11.01 -0.68
CA LEU A 335 -28.84 -10.43 -1.86
C LEU A 335 -29.29 -11.50 -2.87
N ALA A 336 -28.45 -12.52 -3.08
CA ALA A 336 -28.73 -13.65 -3.96
C ALA A 336 -29.90 -14.48 -3.41
N GLU A 337 -29.92 -14.77 -2.11
CA GLU A 337 -30.99 -15.51 -1.45
C GLU A 337 -32.34 -14.78 -1.57
N ILE A 338 -32.35 -13.44 -1.42
CA ILE A 338 -33.56 -12.61 -1.63
C ILE A 338 -34.07 -12.72 -3.07
N ARG A 339 -33.16 -12.89 -4.04
CA ARG A 339 -33.49 -13.06 -5.47
C ARG A 339 -33.89 -14.51 -5.82
N GLY A 340 -33.58 -15.47 -4.96
CA GLY A 340 -33.71 -16.91 -5.23
C GLY A 340 -32.53 -17.51 -6.01
N ASP A 341 -31.40 -16.80 -6.11
CA ASP A 341 -30.17 -17.28 -6.76
C ASP A 341 -29.25 -17.97 -5.73
N SER A 342 -28.48 -18.98 -6.16
CA SER A 342 -27.45 -19.58 -5.31
C SER A 342 -26.23 -18.65 -5.16
N LEU A 343 -25.48 -18.83 -4.07
CA LEU A 343 -24.21 -18.12 -3.86
C LEU A 343 -23.23 -18.33 -5.02
N SER A 344 -23.16 -19.53 -5.58
CA SER A 344 -22.25 -19.81 -6.70
C SER A 344 -22.59 -18.98 -7.93
N THR A 345 -23.88 -18.89 -8.30
CA THR A 345 -24.36 -18.07 -9.41
C THR A 345 -24.04 -16.59 -9.18
N ALA A 346 -24.25 -16.09 -7.96
CA ALA A 346 -23.93 -14.71 -7.61
C ALA A 346 -22.42 -14.40 -7.66
N LEU A 347 -21.56 -15.35 -7.25
CA LEU A 347 -20.11 -15.21 -7.35
C LEU A 347 -19.59 -15.31 -8.78
N HIS A 348 -20.23 -16.10 -9.65
CA HIS A 348 -19.94 -16.07 -11.09
C HIS A 348 -20.38 -14.74 -11.72
N ALA A 349 -21.49 -14.15 -11.28
CA ALA A 349 -21.90 -12.80 -11.69
C ALA A 349 -20.97 -11.70 -11.13
N TYR A 350 -20.31 -11.96 -9.99
CA TYR A 350 -19.30 -11.07 -9.43
C TYR A 350 -18.04 -11.00 -10.31
N ARG A 351 -17.61 -12.11 -10.92
CA ARG A 351 -16.49 -12.13 -11.88
C ARG A 351 -16.84 -12.96 -13.11
N THR A 352 -17.26 -12.26 -14.16
CA THR A 352 -17.71 -12.83 -15.43
C THR A 352 -16.55 -13.18 -16.37
N GLY A 353 -15.34 -12.69 -16.08
CA GLY A 353 -14.16 -12.85 -16.94
C GLY A 353 -14.01 -11.75 -17.99
N ALA A 354 -14.98 -10.83 -18.08
CA ALA A 354 -14.95 -9.70 -19.01
C ALA A 354 -14.08 -8.55 -18.47
N LYS A 355 -12.79 -8.81 -18.32
CA LYS A 355 -11.78 -7.79 -17.96
C LYS A 355 -11.56 -6.83 -19.14
N TYR A 356 -10.99 -5.63 -18.88
CA TYR A 356 -10.71 -4.63 -19.93
C TYR A 356 -9.95 -5.18 -21.16
N ILE A 357 -9.03 -6.12 -20.96
CA ILE A 357 -8.28 -6.76 -22.06
C ILE A 357 -9.24 -7.51 -22.99
N GLU A 358 -10.14 -8.31 -22.41
CA GLU A 358 -11.15 -9.04 -23.16
C GLU A 358 -12.20 -8.11 -23.77
N LEU A 359 -12.62 -7.06 -23.06
CA LEU A 359 -13.58 -6.09 -23.59
C LEU A 359 -13.05 -5.34 -24.81
N TRP A 360 -11.80 -4.87 -24.77
CA TRP A 360 -11.19 -4.17 -25.90
C TRP A 360 -10.82 -5.11 -27.05
N ARG A 361 -10.43 -6.35 -26.75
CA ARG A 361 -10.18 -7.38 -27.76
C ARG A 361 -11.47 -7.83 -28.45
N ASN A 362 -12.51 -8.09 -27.66
CA ASN A 362 -13.80 -8.61 -28.13
C ASN A 362 -14.77 -7.52 -28.59
N THR A 363 -14.36 -6.24 -28.64
CA THR A 363 -15.14 -5.20 -29.32
C THR A 363 -15.39 -5.53 -30.81
N THR A 364 -14.65 -6.49 -31.38
CA THR A 364 -14.82 -7.02 -32.75
C THR A 364 -15.57 -8.37 -32.84
N GLN A 365 -15.90 -9.04 -31.72
CA GLN A 365 -16.67 -10.29 -31.70
C GLN A 365 -17.96 -10.09 -30.90
N GLU A 366 -19.13 -10.39 -31.48
CA GLU A 366 -20.50 -10.14 -30.97
C GLU A 366 -20.89 -10.83 -29.62
N ARG A 367 -19.92 -11.18 -28.77
CA ARG A 367 -20.14 -11.77 -27.45
C ARG A 367 -20.16 -10.68 -26.38
N HIS A 368 -21.33 -10.06 -26.18
CA HIS A 368 -21.55 -9.03 -25.16
C HIS A 368 -21.67 -9.65 -23.75
N VAL A 369 -20.55 -10.05 -23.15
CA VAL A 369 -20.51 -10.37 -21.71
C VAL A 369 -20.25 -9.09 -20.94
N LEU A 370 -21.20 -8.67 -20.09
CA LEU A 370 -21.02 -7.51 -19.23
C LEU A 370 -20.01 -7.82 -18.11
N PRO A 371 -19.15 -6.84 -17.73
CA PRO A 371 -18.17 -7.03 -16.67
C PRO A 371 -18.86 -7.17 -15.30
N GLY A 372 -18.33 -8.07 -14.47
CA GLY A 372 -18.66 -8.13 -13.05
C GLY A 372 -17.88 -7.11 -12.21
N ALA A 373 -18.24 -6.95 -10.94
CA ALA A 373 -17.51 -6.09 -10.02
C ALA A 373 -16.05 -6.55 -9.81
N GLY A 374 -15.82 -7.85 -9.76
CA GLY A 374 -14.48 -8.45 -9.68
C GLY A 374 -13.62 -8.17 -10.90
N ASP A 375 -14.21 -8.11 -12.11
CA ASP A 375 -13.49 -7.75 -13.34
C ASP A 375 -13.12 -6.26 -13.37
N PHE A 376 -14.01 -5.41 -12.84
CA PHE A 376 -13.74 -3.98 -12.64
C PHE A 376 -12.57 -3.76 -11.67
N PHE A 377 -12.60 -4.38 -10.48
CA PHE A 377 -11.50 -4.30 -9.53
C PHE A 377 -10.21 -4.92 -10.07
N GLY A 378 -10.29 -6.04 -10.79
CA GLY A 378 -9.14 -6.65 -11.45
C GLY A 378 -8.53 -5.75 -12.53
N THR A 379 -9.34 -4.95 -13.22
CA THR A 379 -8.88 -3.94 -14.18
C THR A 379 -8.10 -2.83 -13.47
N LEU A 380 -8.64 -2.28 -12.38
CA LEU A 380 -7.95 -1.25 -11.58
C LEU A 380 -6.70 -1.78 -10.87
N LEU A 381 -6.67 -3.08 -10.55
CA LEU A 381 -5.48 -3.72 -9.99
C LEU A 381 -4.31 -3.69 -10.97
N ASP A 382 -4.53 -3.92 -12.26
CA ASP A 382 -3.45 -3.86 -13.27
C ASP A 382 -2.85 -2.46 -13.36
N ALA A 383 -3.68 -1.41 -13.34
CA ALA A 383 -3.20 -0.04 -13.29
C ALA A 383 -2.39 0.24 -12.01
N SER A 384 -2.80 -0.34 -10.87
CA SER A 384 -2.10 -0.21 -9.59
C SER A 384 -0.73 -0.90 -9.61
N ILE A 385 -0.62 -2.05 -10.28
CA ILE A 385 0.66 -2.73 -10.48
C ILE A 385 1.60 -1.84 -11.29
N VAL A 386 1.14 -1.23 -12.39
CA VAL A 386 1.98 -0.29 -13.15
C VAL A 386 2.38 0.91 -12.29
N ALA A 387 1.47 1.42 -11.45
CA ALA A 387 1.73 2.55 -10.57
C ALA A 387 2.84 2.29 -9.54
N LEU A 388 3.15 1.03 -9.18
CA LEU A 388 4.29 0.69 -8.31
C LEU A 388 5.65 1.09 -8.93
N ALA A 389 5.70 1.38 -10.22
CA ALA A 389 6.89 1.96 -10.85
C ALA A 389 7.27 3.33 -10.25
N LEU A 390 6.31 4.11 -9.72
CA LEU A 390 6.57 5.40 -9.11
C LEU A 390 7.38 5.33 -7.82
N PRO A 391 6.99 4.55 -6.78
CA PRO A 391 7.83 4.39 -5.60
C PRO A 391 9.19 3.78 -5.97
N MET A 392 9.24 2.84 -6.92
CA MET A 392 10.53 2.33 -7.43
C MET A 392 11.40 3.45 -8.02
N PHE A 393 10.81 4.32 -8.85
CA PHE A 393 11.52 5.46 -9.42
C PHE A 393 11.95 6.46 -8.35
N GLN A 394 11.11 6.75 -7.37
CA GLN A 394 11.44 7.65 -6.25
C GLN A 394 12.67 7.15 -5.48
N TYR A 395 12.71 5.85 -5.15
CA TYR A 395 13.80 5.20 -4.42
C TYR A 395 14.86 4.54 -5.32
N ARG A 396 14.93 4.92 -6.61
CA ARG A 396 15.83 4.29 -7.60
C ARG A 396 17.32 4.28 -7.21
N ARG A 397 17.77 5.28 -6.45
CA ARG A 397 19.16 5.37 -5.97
C ARG A 397 19.43 4.28 -4.93
N GLU A 398 18.51 4.09 -3.99
CA GLU A 398 18.58 3.00 -3.00
C GLU A 398 18.53 1.64 -3.71
N LEU A 399 17.61 1.46 -4.68
CA LEU A 399 17.53 0.23 -5.48
C LEU A 399 18.85 -0.07 -6.21
N ARG A 400 19.50 0.95 -6.78
CA ARG A 400 20.81 0.80 -7.43
C ARG A 400 21.91 0.43 -6.44
N THR A 401 21.95 1.06 -5.27
CA THR A 401 22.95 0.79 -4.22
C THR A 401 22.82 -0.64 -3.69
N HIS A 402 21.59 -1.12 -3.50
CA HIS A 402 21.30 -2.44 -2.94
C HIS A 402 20.99 -3.50 -4.01
N PHE A 403 21.30 -3.25 -5.29
CA PHE A 403 20.92 -4.12 -6.40
C PHE A 403 21.32 -5.58 -6.18
N VAL A 404 22.56 -5.82 -5.72
CA VAL A 404 23.07 -7.17 -5.43
C VAL A 404 22.32 -7.83 -4.27
N SER A 405 22.03 -7.08 -3.21
CA SER A 405 21.23 -7.52 -2.05
C SER A 405 19.76 -7.79 -2.41
N ILE A 406 19.28 -7.31 -3.56
CA ILE A 406 17.95 -7.61 -4.08
C ILE A 406 18.02 -8.83 -5.00
N VAL A 407 18.91 -8.85 -5.99
CA VAL A 407 18.93 -9.91 -7.02
C VAL A 407 19.31 -11.28 -6.47
N ILE A 408 20.35 -11.37 -5.64
CA ILE A 408 20.85 -12.68 -5.15
C ILE A 408 19.77 -13.44 -4.36
N PRO A 409 19.09 -12.85 -3.35
CA PRO A 409 18.03 -13.54 -2.64
C PRO A 409 16.86 -13.93 -3.54
N ASN A 410 16.47 -13.06 -4.48
CA ASN A 410 15.37 -13.34 -5.41
C ASN A 410 15.69 -14.55 -6.30
N VAL A 411 16.91 -14.63 -6.86
CA VAL A 411 17.35 -15.80 -7.66
C VAL A 411 17.41 -17.06 -6.80
N ALA A 412 18.06 -16.99 -5.63
CA ALA A 412 18.24 -18.14 -4.75
C ALA A 412 16.89 -18.72 -4.29
N ILE A 413 15.96 -17.87 -3.84
CA ILE A 413 14.65 -18.33 -3.39
C ILE A 413 13.77 -18.78 -4.56
N SER A 414 13.87 -18.17 -5.74
CA SER A 414 13.13 -18.63 -6.94
C SER A 414 13.52 -20.06 -7.32
N VAL A 415 14.82 -20.31 -7.43
CA VAL A 415 15.35 -21.63 -7.77
C VAL A 415 15.07 -22.62 -6.63
N GLY A 416 15.28 -22.23 -5.38
CA GLY A 416 14.96 -23.06 -4.23
C GLY A 416 13.48 -23.44 -4.16
N SER A 417 12.57 -22.52 -4.48
CA SER A 417 11.12 -22.78 -4.53
C SER A 417 10.78 -23.80 -5.63
N LEU A 418 11.36 -23.64 -6.82
CA LEU A 418 11.15 -24.56 -7.96
C LEU A 418 11.65 -25.98 -7.67
N LEU A 419 12.81 -26.10 -7.01
CA LEU A 419 13.49 -27.39 -6.83
C LEU A 419 13.12 -28.11 -5.53
N ALA A 420 12.77 -27.38 -4.46
CA ALA A 420 12.52 -27.98 -3.15
C ALA A 420 11.05 -28.29 -2.89
N TYR A 421 10.12 -27.41 -3.29
CA TYR A 421 8.70 -27.61 -2.95
C TYR A 421 8.06 -28.81 -3.66
N PRO A 422 8.17 -28.97 -4.99
CA PRO A 422 7.51 -30.07 -5.68
C PRO A 422 7.89 -31.46 -5.13
N PRO A 423 9.18 -31.83 -4.98
CA PRO A 423 9.53 -33.15 -4.43
C PRO A 423 9.12 -33.30 -2.96
N LEU A 424 9.20 -32.23 -2.15
CA LEU A 424 8.76 -32.29 -0.75
C LEU A 424 7.25 -32.56 -0.64
N CYS A 425 6.43 -31.87 -1.44
CA CYS A 425 4.99 -32.06 -1.47
C CYS A 425 4.62 -33.47 -1.95
N TYR A 426 5.32 -33.93 -2.99
CA TYR A 426 5.13 -35.26 -3.55
C TYR A 426 5.49 -36.37 -2.55
N ALA A 427 6.60 -36.22 -1.83
CA ALA A 427 7.03 -37.14 -0.77
C ALA A 427 6.02 -37.20 0.41
N CYS A 428 5.29 -36.12 0.68
CA CYS A 428 4.20 -36.12 1.65
C CYS A 428 2.88 -36.74 1.12
N GLY A 429 2.87 -37.21 -0.12
CA GLY A 429 1.73 -37.86 -0.77
C GLY A 429 0.70 -36.88 -1.33
N ILE A 430 1.11 -35.68 -1.75
CA ILE A 430 0.31 -34.80 -2.59
C ILE A 430 0.50 -35.23 -4.06
N SER A 431 -0.56 -35.18 -4.87
CA SER A 431 -0.46 -35.53 -6.30
C SER A 431 0.61 -34.70 -7.03
N ALA A 432 1.22 -35.26 -8.08
CA ALA A 432 2.29 -34.59 -8.82
C ALA A 432 1.86 -33.21 -9.37
N ALA A 433 0.67 -33.13 -9.99
CA ALA A 433 0.14 -31.87 -10.52
C ALA A 433 -0.05 -30.79 -9.44
N ARG A 434 -0.55 -31.16 -8.26
CA ARG A 434 -0.72 -30.21 -7.14
C ARG A 434 0.62 -29.86 -6.48
N SER A 435 1.56 -30.81 -6.44
CA SER A 435 2.91 -30.57 -5.92
C SER A 435 3.67 -29.55 -6.78
N LEU A 436 3.52 -29.60 -8.10
CA LEU A 436 4.09 -28.60 -9.02
C LEU A 436 3.51 -27.20 -8.80
N ALA A 437 2.25 -27.08 -8.38
CA ALA A 437 1.62 -25.79 -8.06
C ALA A 437 2.27 -25.07 -6.86
N PHE A 438 2.98 -25.79 -5.98
CA PHE A 438 3.71 -25.15 -4.88
C PHE A 438 4.95 -24.39 -5.36
N ALA A 439 5.49 -24.70 -6.54
CA ALA A 439 6.69 -24.07 -7.08
C ALA A 439 6.53 -22.54 -7.26
N SER A 440 5.30 -22.12 -7.57
CA SER A 440 4.89 -20.73 -7.85
C SER A 440 3.98 -20.14 -6.76
N ARG A 441 3.91 -20.77 -5.57
CA ARG A 441 2.95 -20.42 -4.50
C ARG A 441 3.00 -18.97 -4.00
N SER A 442 4.16 -18.33 -4.08
CA SER A 442 4.35 -16.96 -3.56
C SER A 442 4.14 -15.89 -4.64
N LEU A 443 3.87 -16.31 -5.88
CA LEU A 443 3.62 -15.42 -7.00
C LEU A 443 2.21 -14.86 -6.96
N THR A 444 2.06 -13.66 -7.54
CA THR A 444 0.74 -13.09 -7.79
C THR A 444 0.05 -13.96 -8.83
N LEU A 445 -1.27 -14.16 -8.71
CA LEU A 445 -2.03 -15.08 -9.55
C LEU A 445 -1.74 -14.95 -11.05
N ALA A 446 -1.57 -13.71 -11.54
CA ALA A 446 -1.23 -13.42 -12.94
C ALA A 446 0.11 -14.05 -13.38
N LEU A 447 1.09 -14.14 -12.48
CA LEU A 447 2.40 -14.77 -12.72
C LEU A 447 2.39 -16.26 -12.34
N ALA A 448 1.63 -16.62 -11.30
CA ALA A 448 1.57 -17.97 -10.74
C ALA A 448 0.91 -18.96 -11.70
N VAL A 449 -0.18 -18.56 -12.35
CA VAL A 449 -0.92 -19.42 -13.29
C VAL A 449 -0.07 -19.80 -14.50
N PRO A 450 0.54 -18.86 -15.26
CA PRO A 450 1.47 -19.20 -16.34
C PRO A 450 2.61 -20.13 -15.91
N ALA A 451 3.28 -19.82 -14.79
CA ALA A 451 4.38 -20.64 -14.28
C ALA A 451 3.94 -22.08 -13.96
N THR A 452 2.74 -22.24 -13.42
CA THR A 452 2.18 -23.56 -13.08
C THR A 452 1.75 -24.34 -14.31
N VAL A 453 1.14 -23.67 -15.28
CA VAL A 453 0.76 -24.28 -16.57
C VAL A 453 2.00 -24.77 -17.33
N ASN A 454 3.08 -23.97 -17.34
CA ASN A 454 4.34 -24.36 -17.95
C ASN A 454 4.93 -25.65 -17.34
N LEU A 455 4.74 -25.86 -16.04
CA LEU A 455 5.14 -27.08 -15.33
C LEU A 455 4.14 -28.25 -15.52
N GLY A 456 2.93 -28.01 -16.01
CA GLY A 456 1.85 -29.00 -16.05
C GLY A 456 1.17 -29.22 -14.69
N GLY A 457 1.22 -28.24 -13.79
CA GLY A 457 0.59 -28.29 -12.48
C GLY A 457 -0.87 -27.84 -12.45
N ASP A 458 -1.52 -27.99 -11.29
CA ASP A 458 -2.93 -27.64 -11.10
C ASP A 458 -3.13 -26.13 -10.84
N THR A 459 -3.89 -25.48 -11.72
CA THR A 459 -4.16 -24.03 -11.67
C THR A 459 -5.09 -23.63 -10.53
N ASN A 460 -5.95 -24.54 -10.07
CA ASN A 460 -6.82 -24.29 -8.92
C ASN A 460 -6.01 -24.27 -7.62
N THR A 461 -5.12 -25.25 -7.45
CA THR A 461 -4.21 -25.31 -6.31
C THR A 461 -3.31 -24.08 -6.24
N VAL A 462 -2.65 -23.67 -7.34
CA VAL A 462 -1.79 -22.47 -7.29
C VAL A 462 -2.59 -21.22 -6.96
N ALA A 463 -3.84 -21.10 -7.45
CA ALA A 463 -4.67 -19.95 -7.13
C ALA A 463 -4.95 -19.85 -5.63
N ALA A 464 -5.32 -20.97 -4.99
CA ALA A 464 -5.52 -21.04 -3.55
C ALA A 464 -4.22 -20.72 -2.78
N LEU A 465 -3.09 -21.33 -3.18
CA LEU A 465 -1.80 -21.12 -2.54
C LEU A 465 -1.33 -19.66 -2.63
N ALA A 466 -1.46 -19.03 -3.79
CA ALA A 466 -1.12 -17.62 -4.01
C ALA A 466 -1.93 -16.68 -3.10
N ILE A 467 -3.23 -16.96 -2.98
CA ILE A 467 -4.12 -16.20 -2.10
C ILE A 467 -3.68 -16.36 -0.65
N ILE A 468 -3.54 -17.59 -0.15
CA ILE A 468 -3.14 -17.87 1.24
C ILE A 468 -1.74 -17.29 1.55
N SER A 469 -0.81 -17.30 0.58
CA SER A 469 0.54 -16.71 0.77
C SER A 469 0.46 -15.22 1.00
N GLY A 470 -0.40 -14.53 0.24
CA GLY A 470 -0.70 -13.12 0.48
C GLY A 470 -1.30 -12.87 1.86
N ILE A 471 -2.23 -13.73 2.32
CA ILE A 471 -2.83 -13.64 3.67
C ILE A 471 -1.77 -13.77 4.75
N LEU A 472 -1.01 -14.86 4.74
CA LEU A 472 0.02 -15.11 5.76
C LEU A 472 1.10 -14.03 5.73
N GLY A 473 1.48 -13.58 4.54
CA GLY A 473 2.38 -12.44 4.34
C GLY A 473 1.97 -11.20 5.08
N VAL A 474 0.70 -10.84 4.97
CA VAL A 474 0.17 -9.63 5.59
C VAL A 474 -0.05 -9.80 7.09
N VAL A 475 -0.57 -10.97 7.52
CA VAL A 475 -0.93 -11.21 8.92
C VAL A 475 0.30 -11.55 9.77
N LEU A 476 1.23 -12.34 9.24
CA LEU A 476 2.37 -12.87 9.98
C LEU A 476 3.72 -12.26 9.55
N GLY A 477 3.85 -11.70 8.35
CA GLY A 477 5.16 -11.28 7.80
C GLY A 477 5.96 -10.38 8.74
N ALA A 478 5.35 -9.29 9.23
CA ALA A 478 5.99 -8.38 10.17
C ALA A 478 6.30 -9.03 11.55
N ARG A 479 5.49 -10.00 12.00
CA ARG A 479 5.75 -10.74 13.26
C ARG A 479 6.94 -11.68 13.08
N ILE A 480 6.98 -12.41 11.97
CA ILE A 480 8.07 -13.34 11.63
C ILE A 480 9.39 -12.59 11.52
N LEU A 481 9.42 -11.44 10.83
CA LEU A 481 10.64 -10.62 10.72
C LEU A 481 11.14 -10.14 12.09
N ARG A 482 10.24 -9.76 13.00
CA ARG A 482 10.60 -9.42 14.39
C ARG A 482 11.13 -10.63 15.16
N TRP A 483 10.53 -11.81 15.01
CA TRP A 483 11.03 -13.05 15.63
C TRP A 483 12.41 -13.45 15.11
N LEU A 484 12.68 -13.21 13.83
CA LEU A 484 14.00 -13.39 13.20
C LEU A 484 15.00 -12.29 13.58
N ARG A 485 14.63 -11.35 14.46
CA ARG A 485 15.45 -10.22 14.92
C ARG A 485 15.98 -9.39 13.73
N VAL A 486 15.13 -9.19 12.72
CA VAL A 486 15.38 -8.22 11.65
C VAL A 486 15.05 -6.84 12.22
N PRO A 487 16.02 -5.90 12.24
CA PRO A 487 15.79 -4.55 12.74
C PRO A 487 14.66 -3.85 11.98
N GLU A 488 13.89 -2.99 12.66
CA GLU A 488 12.78 -2.27 12.02
C GLU A 488 13.27 -1.30 10.94
N ASP A 489 14.50 -0.79 11.07
CA ASP A 489 15.17 0.10 10.11
C ASP A 489 15.81 -0.62 8.91
N ASP A 490 15.88 -1.96 8.91
CA ASP A 490 16.39 -2.75 7.77
C ASP A 490 15.31 -2.90 6.68
N TYR A 491 14.98 -1.79 6.02
CA TYR A 491 13.99 -1.73 4.93
C TYR A 491 14.37 -2.61 3.73
N VAL A 492 15.65 -2.96 3.57
CA VAL A 492 16.14 -3.86 2.51
C VAL A 492 15.72 -5.29 2.80
N THR A 493 16.07 -5.84 3.95
CA THR A 493 15.68 -7.20 4.32
C THR A 493 14.16 -7.32 4.41
N ARG A 494 13.49 -6.33 5.01
CA ARG A 494 12.03 -6.31 5.15
C ARG A 494 11.35 -6.26 3.78
N GLY A 495 11.78 -5.35 2.89
CA GLY A 495 11.23 -5.19 1.56
C GLY A 495 11.44 -6.43 0.68
N VAL A 496 12.68 -6.93 0.59
CA VAL A 496 13.02 -8.10 -0.23
C VAL A 496 12.27 -9.35 0.24
N THR A 497 12.28 -9.61 1.55
CA THR A 497 11.62 -10.79 2.12
C THR A 497 10.11 -10.76 1.91
N GLN A 498 9.49 -9.60 2.13
CA GLN A 498 8.05 -9.43 1.94
C GLN A 498 7.65 -9.54 0.47
N GLY A 499 8.44 -8.96 -0.45
CA GLY A 499 8.20 -9.04 -1.89
C GLY A 499 8.26 -10.47 -2.44
N ILE A 500 9.22 -11.28 -1.94
CA ILE A 500 9.36 -12.69 -2.32
C ILE A 500 8.19 -13.56 -1.82
N ASN A 501 7.72 -13.34 -0.58
CA ASN A 501 6.77 -14.27 0.07
C ASN A 501 5.30 -13.82 0.07
N SER A 502 5.04 -12.51 0.00
CA SER A 502 3.72 -11.93 0.27
C SER A 502 3.09 -11.25 -0.94
N SER A 503 3.75 -11.33 -2.10
CA SER A 503 3.25 -10.79 -3.37
C SER A 503 2.83 -9.30 -3.26
N ALA A 504 1.97 -8.85 -4.19
CA ALA A 504 1.57 -7.45 -4.28
C ALA A 504 0.73 -6.97 -3.07
N ILE A 505 0.11 -7.90 -2.33
CA ILE A 505 -0.68 -7.60 -1.13
C ILE A 505 0.23 -7.15 0.01
N GLY A 506 1.37 -7.84 0.22
CA GLY A 506 2.38 -7.41 1.19
C GLY A 506 2.98 -6.04 0.86
N THR A 507 3.26 -5.80 -0.42
CA THR A 507 3.71 -4.50 -0.91
C THR A 507 2.69 -3.39 -0.64
N ALA A 508 1.39 -3.65 -0.83
CA ALA A 508 0.33 -2.67 -0.56
C ALA A 508 0.26 -2.24 0.93
N VAL A 509 0.61 -3.15 1.84
CA VAL A 509 0.75 -2.82 3.27
C VAL A 509 1.99 -1.96 3.51
N LEU A 510 3.13 -2.34 2.91
CA LEU A 510 4.37 -1.57 3.03
C LEU A 510 4.24 -0.16 2.48
N LEU A 511 3.46 0.07 1.41
CA LEU A 511 3.21 1.43 0.88
C LEU A 511 2.67 2.40 1.96
N ARG A 512 2.02 1.87 3.00
CA ARG A 512 1.44 2.66 4.10
C ARG A 512 2.37 2.75 5.31
N THR A 513 3.10 1.68 5.61
CA THR A 513 3.93 1.59 6.83
C THR A 513 5.39 1.96 6.61
N ASP A 514 5.92 1.67 5.42
CA ASP A 514 7.33 1.85 5.05
C ASP A 514 7.48 1.94 3.51
N PRO A 515 7.33 3.14 2.92
CA PRO A 515 7.41 3.34 1.47
C PRO A 515 8.75 2.95 0.84
N ARG A 516 9.86 3.04 1.60
CA ARG A 516 11.20 2.59 1.16
C ARG A 516 11.17 1.07 0.98
N ALA A 517 10.80 0.32 2.03
CA ALA A 517 10.65 -1.12 1.94
C ALA A 517 9.64 -1.55 0.86
N ALA A 518 8.58 -0.75 0.64
CA ALA A 518 7.60 -1.01 -0.41
C ALA A 518 8.23 -0.97 -1.82
N ALA A 519 9.13 -0.03 -2.11
CA ALA A 519 9.83 0.03 -3.39
C ALA A 519 10.70 -1.22 -3.62
N LEU A 520 11.41 -1.67 -2.58
CA LEU A 520 12.23 -2.88 -2.63
C LEU A 520 11.37 -4.15 -2.74
N SER A 521 10.21 -4.17 -2.09
CA SER A 521 9.20 -5.23 -2.19
C SER A 521 8.60 -5.31 -3.59
N SER A 522 8.25 -4.18 -4.21
CA SER A 522 7.76 -4.12 -5.60
C SER A 522 8.77 -4.70 -6.59
N LEU A 523 10.03 -4.26 -6.49
CA LEU A 523 11.09 -4.78 -7.37
C LEU A 523 11.33 -6.28 -7.12
N SER A 524 11.39 -6.70 -5.86
CA SER A 524 11.62 -8.11 -5.50
C SER A 524 10.49 -9.01 -5.98
N MET A 525 9.22 -8.62 -5.77
CA MET A 525 8.07 -9.37 -6.26
C MET A 525 8.14 -9.58 -7.78
N SER A 526 8.47 -8.52 -8.54
CA SER A 526 8.59 -8.62 -10.00
C SER A 526 9.79 -9.42 -10.44
N LEU A 527 10.94 -9.30 -9.77
CA LEU A 527 12.12 -10.12 -10.07
C LEU A 527 11.85 -11.60 -9.77
N PHE A 528 11.38 -11.93 -8.58
CA PHE A 528 11.01 -13.29 -8.19
C PHE A 528 10.03 -13.91 -9.20
N GLY A 529 8.96 -13.19 -9.53
CA GLY A 529 8.01 -13.65 -10.54
C GLY A 529 8.57 -13.81 -11.94
N THR A 530 9.38 -12.87 -12.39
CA THR A 530 10.01 -12.94 -13.72
C THR A 530 10.98 -14.10 -13.81
N ILE A 531 11.80 -14.31 -12.77
CA ILE A 531 12.75 -15.40 -12.69
C ILE A 531 12.00 -16.74 -12.70
N THR A 532 11.00 -16.92 -11.84
CA THR A 532 10.22 -18.16 -11.78
C THR A 532 9.52 -18.45 -13.12
N VAL A 533 8.82 -17.47 -13.71
CA VAL A 533 8.16 -17.68 -15.02
C VAL A 533 9.20 -18.04 -16.09
N LEU A 534 10.31 -17.31 -16.18
CA LEU A 534 11.37 -17.59 -17.16
C LEU A 534 11.93 -19.00 -17.00
N PHE A 535 12.24 -19.43 -15.77
CA PHE A 535 12.73 -20.79 -15.52
C PHE A 535 11.71 -21.85 -15.93
N THR A 536 10.43 -21.66 -15.60
CA THR A 536 9.38 -22.61 -16.00
C THR A 536 9.11 -22.61 -17.50
N SER A 537 9.34 -21.51 -18.20
CA SER A 537 9.14 -21.43 -19.66
C SER A 537 10.25 -22.13 -20.45
N ILE A 538 11.41 -22.41 -19.85
CA ILE A 538 12.52 -23.12 -20.50
C ILE A 538 12.25 -24.63 -20.45
N PRO A 539 12.02 -25.32 -21.59
CA PRO A 539 11.55 -26.70 -21.57
C PRO A 539 12.47 -27.68 -20.81
N PRO A 540 13.82 -27.63 -20.95
CA PRO A 540 14.69 -28.48 -20.15
C PRO A 540 14.55 -28.28 -18.64
N ALA A 541 14.40 -27.03 -18.19
CA ALA A 541 14.24 -26.72 -16.77
C ALA A 541 12.86 -27.17 -16.26
N ALA A 542 11.80 -26.95 -17.03
CA ALA A 542 10.45 -27.43 -16.71
C ALA A 542 10.40 -28.95 -16.61
N THR A 543 10.99 -29.66 -17.58
CA THR A 543 11.08 -31.12 -17.57
C THR A 543 11.87 -31.61 -16.36
N PHE A 544 12.98 -30.97 -16.01
CA PHE A 544 13.73 -31.32 -14.80
C PHE A 544 12.89 -31.18 -13.52
N VAL A 545 12.09 -30.11 -13.39
CA VAL A 545 11.20 -29.97 -12.23
C VAL A 545 10.09 -31.02 -12.22
N ARG A 546 9.59 -31.44 -13.39
CA ARG A 546 8.58 -32.49 -13.54
C ARG A 546 9.11 -33.87 -13.14
N THR A 547 10.35 -34.20 -13.48
CA THR A 547 10.94 -35.50 -13.10
C THR A 547 11.10 -35.64 -11.58
N LEU A 548 11.24 -34.54 -10.84
CA LEU A 548 11.28 -34.54 -9.36
C LEU A 548 9.99 -35.05 -8.71
N VAL A 549 8.87 -35.03 -9.43
CA VAL A 549 7.57 -35.53 -8.95
C VAL A 549 7.10 -36.77 -9.73
N GLY A 550 8.01 -37.43 -10.45
CA GLY A 550 7.72 -38.67 -11.18
C GLY A 550 6.93 -38.49 -12.49
N LEU A 551 6.99 -37.30 -13.12
CA LEU A 551 6.35 -36.97 -14.39
C LEU A 551 7.31 -36.83 -15.58
#